data_AF-A0A1H5PYQ0-F1
#
_entry.id   AF-A0A1H5PYQ0-F1
#
_cell.length_a   1.000
_cell.length_b   1.000
_cell.length_c   1.000
_cell.angle_alpha   90.00
_cell.angle_beta   90.00
_cell.angle_gamma   90.00
#
_symmetry.space_group_name_H-M   'P 1'
#
loop_
_entity.id
_entity.type
_entity.pdbx_description
1 polymer ?
#
loop_
_entity_poly.entity_id
_entity_poly.type
_entity_poly.pdbx_seq_one_letter_code
_entity_poly.pdbx_strand_id
1 'polypeptide(L)' 'MPVPTDPRTPQQRVRDQLAAARNRLVQEGVSRSERAQIADRIHDLTEQARLIGA' A
#
# COMPACT_ATOMS: atom_id res chain seq x y z
N MET A 1 -22.84 -5.33 17.08
CA MET A 1 -21.52 -4.67 16.95
C MET A 1 -21.42 -4.18 15.52
N PRO A 2 -21.58 -2.87 15.22
CA PRO A 2 -21.37 -2.41 13.85
C PRO A 2 -19.88 -2.55 13.55
N VAL A 3 -19.56 -3.27 12.49
CA VAL A 3 -18.23 -3.28 11.91
C VAL A 3 -17.81 -1.81 11.69
N PRO A 4 -16.57 -1.40 12.02
CA PRO A 4 -16.08 -0.12 11.57
C PRO A 4 -15.99 -0.21 10.05
N THR A 5 -17.08 0.16 9.37
CA THR A 5 -17.07 0.40 7.93
C THR A 5 -16.23 1.65 7.77
N ASP A 6 -14.92 1.44 7.72
CA ASP A 6 -13.97 2.45 7.28
C ASP A 6 -14.59 3.08 6.03
N PRO A 7 -14.90 4.39 6.01
CA PRO A 7 -15.66 5.02 4.93
C PRO A 7 -14.90 4.99 3.59
N ARG A 8 -13.69 4.43 3.59
CA ARG A 8 -12.79 4.35 2.45
C ARG A 8 -13.13 3.14 1.61
N THR A 9 -13.38 3.40 0.33
CA THR A 9 -13.56 2.35 -0.66
C THR A 9 -12.32 1.44 -0.69
N PRO A 10 -12.44 0.16 -1.09
CA PRO A 10 -11.28 -0.72 -1.26
C PRO A 10 -10.17 -0.07 -2.12
N GLN A 11 -10.54 0.69 -3.16
CA GLN A 11 -9.60 1.46 -3.98
C GLN A 11 -8.88 2.56 -3.18
N GLN A 12 -9.59 3.32 -2.33
CA GLN A 12 -8.98 4.34 -1.47
C GLN A 12 -8.02 3.71 -0.47
N ARG A 13 -8.37 2.56 0.13
CA ARG A 13 -7.47 1.83 1.04
C ARG A 13 -6.19 1.39 0.35
N VAL A 14 -6.27 0.85 -0.86
CA VAL A 14 -5.07 0.46 -1.62
C VAL A 14 -4.22 1.67 -1.99
N ARG A 15 -4.84 2.79 -2.40
CA ARG A 15 -4.12 4.05 -2.69
C ARG A 15 -3.39 4.59 -1.45
N ASP A 16 -4.04 4.59 -0.29
CA ASP A 16 -3.45 5.03 0.97
C ASP A 16 -2.25 4.15 1.35
N GLN A 17 -2.40 2.83 1.21
CA GLN A 17 -1.31 1.89 1.49
C GLN A 17 -0.14 2.04 0.52
N LEU A 18 -0.42 2.30 -0.76
CA LEU A 18 0.59 2.57 -1.78
C LEU A 18 1.36 3.86 -1.47
N ALA A 19 0.66 4.92 -1.06
CA ALA A 19 1.26 6.18 -0.65
C ALA A 19 2.14 6.01 0.59
N ALA A 20 1.66 5.28 1.60
CA ALA A 20 2.43 4.99 2.81
C ALA A 20 3.69 4.16 2.51
N ALA A 21 3.60 3.14 1.66
CA ALA A 21 4.73 2.33 1.26
C ALA A 21 5.77 3.14 0.46
N ARG A 22 5.32 4.01 -0.46
CA ARG A 22 6.21 4.93 -1.18
C ARG A 22 6.91 5.91 -0.25
N ASN A 23 6.19 6.52 0.71
CA ASN A 23 6.80 7.41 1.71
C ASN A 23 7.85 6.68 2.53
N ARG A 24 7.59 5.42 2.91
CA ARG A 24 8.55 4.59 3.64
C ARG A 24 9.76 4.24 2.79
N LEU A 25 9.62 4.05 1.47
CA LEU A 25 10.74 3.77 0.58
C LEU A 25 11.75 4.93 0.51
N VAL A 26 11.25 6.17 0.63
CA VAL A 26 12.06 7.40 0.55
C VAL A 26 12.62 7.82 1.92
N GLN A 27 12.20 7.18 3.03
CA GLN A 27 12.76 7.46 4.34
C GLN A 27 14.25 7.11 4.42
N GLU A 28 15.02 8.02 5.00
CA GLU A 28 16.42 7.78 5.33
C GLU A 28 16.54 6.70 6.43
N GLY A 29 17.58 5.87 6.36
CA GLY A 29 17.79 4.78 7.32
C GLY A 29 17.14 3.44 6.97
N VAL A 30 16.37 3.36 5.87
CA VAL A 30 15.80 2.09 5.41
C VAL A 30 16.86 1.19 4.79
N SER A 31 17.02 0.00 5.37
CA SER A 31 17.96 -1.03 4.93
C SER A 31 17.65 -1.52 3.51
N ARG A 32 18.65 -2.05 2.79
CA ARG A 32 18.46 -2.58 1.43
C ARG A 32 17.39 -3.68 1.39
N SER A 33 17.37 -4.54 2.40
CA SER A 33 16.37 -5.60 2.59
C SER A 33 14.97 -5.04 2.82
N GLU A 34 14.81 -4.01 3.65
CA GLU A 34 13.50 -3.35 3.81
C GLU A 34 13.06 -2.64 2.53
N ARG A 35 13.98 -2.00 1.78
CA ARG A 35 13.62 -1.40 0.49
C ARG A 35 13.09 -2.44 -0.49
N ALA A 36 13.69 -3.62 -0.52
CA ALA A 36 13.19 -4.73 -1.34
C ALA A 36 11.79 -5.16 -0.91
N GLN A 37 11.57 -5.40 0.39
CA GLN A 37 10.24 -5.75 0.92
C GLN A 37 9.18 -4.68 0.66
N ILE A 38 9.55 -3.41 0.77
CA ILE A 38 8.65 -2.28 0.46
C ILE A 38 8.35 -2.24 -1.04
N ALA A 39 9.34 -2.48 -1.90
CA ALA A 39 9.14 -2.54 -3.34
C ALA A 39 8.21 -3.69 -3.75
N ASP A 40 8.41 -4.88 -3.19
CA ASP A 40 7.54 -6.05 -3.41
C ASP A 40 6.11 -5.73 -2.96
N ARG A 41 5.96 -5.11 -1.79
CA ARG A 41 4.65 -4.68 -1.27
C ARG A 41 3.97 -3.63 -2.17
N ILE A 42 4.73 -2.70 -2.73
CA ILE A 42 4.20 -1.71 -3.70
C ILE A 42 3.71 -2.43 -4.97
N HIS A 43 4.44 -3.44 -5.43
CA HIS A 43 4.05 -4.24 -6.59
C HIS A 43 2.72 -4.98 -6.33
N ASP A 44 2.61 -5.70 -5.22
CA ASP A 44 1.38 -6.41 -4.84
C ASP A 44 0.17 -5.49 -4.68
N LEU A 45 0.37 -4.31 -4.09
CA LEU A 45 -0.70 -3.31 -3.96
C LEU A 45 -1.11 -2.72 -5.32
N THR A 46 -0.17 -2.59 -6.25
CA THR A 46 -0.46 -2.11 -7.60
C THR A 46 -1.28 -3.13 -8.39
N GLU A 47 -0.93 -4.42 -8.30
CA GLU A 47 -1.72 -5.49 -8.92
C GLU A 47 -3.12 -5.61 -8.29
N GLN A 48 -3.22 -5.49 -6.95
CA GLN A 48 -4.53 -5.41 -6.29
C GLN A 48 -5.35 -4.20 -6.75
N ALA A 49 -4.72 -3.03 -6.91
CA ALA A 49 -5.40 -1.84 -7.44
C ALA A 49 -5.92 -2.08 -8.87
N ARG A 50 -5.13 -2.77 -9.71
CA ARG A 50 -5.53 -3.15 -11.07
C ARG A 50 -6.75 -4.09 -11.03
N LEU A 51 -6.72 -5.11 -10.17
CA LEU A 51 -7.82 -6.08 -10.04
C LEU A 51 -9.12 -5.47 -9.53
N ILE A 52 -9.04 -4.48 -8.63
CA ILE A 52 -10.22 -3.78 -8.09
C ILE A 52 -10.74 -2.71 -9.07
N GLY A 53 -9.89 -2.24 -10.00
CA GLY A 53 -10.25 -1.26 -11.02
C GLY A 53 -10.65 -1.84 -12.38
N ALA A 54 -10.48 -3.15 -12.59
CA ALA A 54 -10.94 -3.92 -13.75
C ALA A 54 -12.40 -4.34 -13.58
#